data_AF-A0A8C5XH84-F1
#
_entry.id   AF-A0A8C5XH84-F1
#
_cell.length_a   1.000
_cell.length_b   1.000
_cell.length_c   1.000
_cell.angle_alpha   90.00
_cell.angle_beta   90.00
_cell.angle_gamma   90.00
#
_symmetry.space_group_name_H-M   'P 1'
#
loop_
_entity.id
_entity.type
_entity.pdbx_description
1 polymer ?
#
loop_
_entity_poly.entity_id
_entity_poly.type
_entity_poly.pdbx_seq_one_letter_code
_entity_poly.pdbx_strand_id
1 'polypeptide(L)'
;NGQCPDVFGSGLQAAAIMAFLAPVAYLTHQQVWRFYKWALCHLESWCIHRDKYWYFTCLMRARFEEHKNEKDMRKAIQLLREAEEEFWFRQHPQPYIFPDSPGGTSYKRYECYKLPEWCLDHWHPSEKAMYPDYFAKREQWKKLRRESWAREVKQLQEETPPGGPLPEALPPAQKEGDLPQLWWHIVTRPRDRPVERERERERERERERERERDRDLTIHACK
;
A
#
# COMPACT_ATOMS: atom_id res chain seq x y z
N ASN A 1 -15.75 -45.26 -8.91
CA ASN A 1 -15.49 -45.65 -7.50
C ASN A 1 -14.12 -45.17 -7.10
N GLY A 2 -14.09 -44.06 -6.36
CA GLY A 2 -12.86 -43.40 -5.92
C GLY A 2 -13.27 -42.18 -5.10
N GLN A 3 -13.93 -42.45 -3.96
CA GLN A 3 -14.28 -41.45 -2.96
C GLN A 3 -12.98 -40.85 -2.40
N CYS A 4 -12.78 -39.55 -2.59
CA CYS A 4 -11.80 -38.80 -1.83
C CYS A 4 -12.47 -38.36 -0.51
N PRO A 5 -11.79 -38.53 0.63
CA PRO A 5 -12.38 -38.35 1.95
C PRO A 5 -12.64 -36.88 2.27
N ASP A 6 -13.79 -36.66 2.91
CA ASP A 6 -14.24 -35.42 3.53
C ASP A 6 -13.20 -34.88 4.52
N VAL A 7 -12.57 -33.76 4.19
CA VAL A 7 -11.88 -32.90 5.17
C VAL A 7 -12.77 -31.67 5.42
N PHE A 8 -13.94 -31.94 6.01
CA PHE A 8 -14.78 -30.91 6.62
C PHE A 8 -14.15 -30.49 7.96
N GLY A 9 -13.61 -29.28 8.03
CA GLY A 9 -13.05 -28.79 9.30
C GLY A 9 -12.32 -27.46 9.23
N SER A 10 -12.91 -26.42 8.64
CA SER A 10 -12.49 -25.01 8.86
C SER A 10 -13.47 -24.00 8.25
N GLY A 11 -14.78 -24.22 8.47
CA GLY A 11 -15.85 -23.38 7.93
C GLY A 11 -16.02 -21.99 8.58
N LEU A 12 -15.03 -21.44 9.28
CA LEU A 12 -15.19 -20.15 9.99
C LEU A 12 -14.10 -19.10 9.76
N GLN A 13 -13.03 -19.37 9.01
CA GLN A 13 -11.92 -18.41 8.88
C GLN A 13 -11.90 -17.58 7.60
N ALA A 14 -12.65 -17.94 6.57
CA ALA A 14 -12.53 -17.26 5.27
C ALA A 14 -13.35 -15.96 5.14
N ALA A 15 -14.43 -15.80 5.91
CA ALA A 15 -15.26 -14.58 5.85
C ALA A 15 -14.60 -13.35 6.51
N ALA A 16 -13.55 -13.55 7.31
CA ALA A 16 -12.98 -12.49 8.15
C ALA A 16 -11.98 -11.57 7.43
N ILE A 17 -11.48 -11.94 6.25
CA ILE A 17 -10.37 -11.20 5.60
C ILE A 17 -10.85 -9.91 4.91
N MET A 18 -12.17 -9.71 4.75
CA MET A 18 -12.74 -8.54 4.07
C MET A 18 -12.97 -7.29 4.92
N ALA A 19 -12.94 -7.40 6.24
CA ALA A 19 -13.50 -6.40 7.13
C ALA A 19 -12.50 -5.92 8.20
N PHE A 20 -11.45 -5.20 7.78
CA PHE A 20 -10.57 -4.48 8.71
C PHE A 20 -10.38 -3.01 8.31
N LEU A 21 -11.50 -2.32 8.10
CA LEU A 21 -11.67 -0.88 8.29
C LEU A 21 -13.05 -0.76 8.94
N ALA A 22 -13.14 -0.02 10.05
CA ALA A 22 -14.27 0.10 11.00
C ALA A 22 -15.66 -0.39 10.50
N PRO A 23 -16.43 -1.16 11.29
CA PRO A 23 -17.71 -1.71 10.86
C PRO A 23 -18.75 -0.61 10.70
N VAL A 24 -18.88 -0.08 9.48
CA VAL A 24 -20.04 0.70 9.09
C VAL A 24 -21.15 -0.31 8.76
N ALA A 25 -22.20 -0.31 9.59
CA ALA A 25 -23.23 -1.35 9.70
C ALA A 25 -24.19 -1.51 8.48
N TYR A 26 -23.86 -0.99 7.31
CA TYR A 26 -24.69 -1.11 6.11
C TYR A 26 -23.89 -1.54 4.89
N LEU A 27 -24.59 -2.17 3.95
CA LEU A 27 -24.08 -2.47 2.62
C LEU A 27 -23.66 -1.16 1.95
N THR A 28 -22.39 -0.80 2.08
CA THR A 28 -21.85 0.34 1.36
C THR A 28 -21.68 -0.10 -0.09
N HIS A 29 -21.95 0.78 -1.05
CA HIS A 29 -21.64 0.56 -2.48
C HIS A 29 -20.19 0.07 -2.70
N GLN A 30 -19.29 0.35 -1.75
CA GLN A 30 -17.91 -0.14 -1.69
C GLN A 30 -17.80 -1.68 -1.59
N GLN A 31 -18.72 -2.38 -0.92
CA GLN A 31 -18.68 -3.85 -0.82
C GLN A 31 -18.84 -4.49 -2.20
N VAL A 32 -19.80 -4.01 -2.99
CA VAL A 32 -20.01 -4.44 -4.37
C VAL A 32 -18.76 -4.15 -5.22
N TRP A 33 -18.13 -2.99 -5.06
CA TRP A 33 -16.88 -2.67 -5.77
C TRP A 33 -15.71 -3.57 -5.40
N ARG A 34 -15.54 -3.90 -4.11
CA ARG A 34 -14.51 -4.83 -3.65
C ARG A 34 -14.77 -6.23 -4.22
N PHE A 35 -16.01 -6.69 -4.14
CA PHE A 35 -16.44 -7.97 -4.69
C PHE A 35 -16.21 -8.04 -6.21
N TYR A 36 -16.60 -7.00 -6.96
CA TYR A 36 -16.35 -6.92 -8.40
C TYR A 36 -14.84 -7.00 -8.73
N LYS A 37 -14.00 -6.23 -8.01
CA LYS A 37 -12.55 -6.29 -8.17
C LYS A 37 -12.01 -7.70 -7.92
N TRP A 38 -12.48 -8.36 -6.87
CA TRP A 38 -12.08 -9.72 -6.53
C TRP A 38 -12.50 -10.74 -7.59
N ALA A 39 -13.75 -10.68 -8.06
CA ALA A 39 -14.25 -11.54 -9.12
C ALA A 39 -13.37 -11.42 -10.39
N LEU A 40 -12.99 -10.20 -10.77
CA LEU A 40 -12.10 -9.97 -11.92
C LEU A 40 -10.69 -10.53 -11.72
N CYS A 41 -10.09 -10.38 -10.53
CA CYS A 41 -8.76 -10.94 -10.25
C CYS A 41 -8.74 -12.48 -10.29
N HIS A 42 -9.80 -13.14 -9.80
CA HIS A 42 -9.92 -14.60 -9.90
C HIS A 42 -10.21 -15.05 -11.33
N LEU A 43 -10.97 -14.27 -12.09
CA LEU A 43 -11.23 -14.52 -13.50
C LEU A 43 -9.94 -14.40 -14.33
N GLU A 44 -9.06 -13.45 -14.01
CA GLU A 44 -7.69 -13.37 -14.56
C GLU A 44 -6.85 -14.60 -14.21
N SER A 45 -7.03 -15.15 -13.00
CA SER A 45 -6.32 -16.36 -12.57
C SER A 45 -6.76 -17.61 -13.32
N TRP A 46 -8.04 -17.73 -13.66
CA TRP A 46 -8.56 -18.81 -14.51
C TRP A 46 -8.23 -18.60 -16.00
N CYS A 47 -8.36 -17.37 -16.49
CA CYS A 47 -8.18 -17.02 -17.90
C CYS A 47 -6.77 -16.49 -18.15
N ILE A 48 -5.81 -17.40 -18.32
CA ILE A 48 -4.39 -17.07 -18.52
C ILE A 48 -4.17 -16.15 -19.74
N HIS A 49 -4.91 -16.37 -20.82
CA HIS A 49 -4.79 -15.57 -22.04
C HIS A 49 -5.66 -14.30 -22.01
N ARG A 50 -5.08 -13.18 -22.46
CA ARG A 50 -5.69 -11.84 -22.38
C ARG A 50 -6.96 -11.67 -23.21
N ASP A 51 -7.04 -12.33 -24.35
CA ASP A 51 -8.20 -12.35 -25.25
C ASP A 51 -9.43 -12.95 -24.56
N LYS A 52 -9.29 -14.14 -23.97
CA LYS A 52 -10.35 -14.82 -23.22
C LYS A 52 -10.72 -14.04 -21.97
N TYR A 53 -9.72 -13.54 -21.25
CA TYR A 53 -9.93 -12.70 -20.08
C TYR A 53 -10.83 -11.50 -20.43
N TRP A 54 -10.50 -10.73 -21.47
CA TRP A 54 -11.30 -9.57 -21.87
C TRP A 54 -12.74 -9.93 -22.21
N TYR A 55 -12.96 -10.99 -22.98
CA TYR A 55 -14.30 -11.48 -23.29
C TYR A 55 -15.11 -11.75 -22.00
N PHE A 56 -14.56 -12.53 -21.07
CA PHE A 56 -15.25 -12.87 -19.83
C PHE A 56 -15.39 -11.67 -18.87
N THR A 57 -14.46 -10.71 -18.87
CA THR A 57 -14.61 -9.48 -18.09
C THR A 57 -15.77 -8.61 -18.58
N CYS A 58 -15.98 -8.53 -19.89
CA CYS A 58 -17.13 -7.82 -20.47
C CYS A 58 -18.44 -8.50 -20.09
N LEU A 59 -18.51 -9.83 -20.16
CA LEU A 59 -19.68 -10.59 -19.70
C LEU A 59 -19.96 -10.39 -18.21
N MET A 60 -18.90 -10.44 -17.38
CA MET A 60 -19.04 -10.18 -15.94
C MET A 60 -19.56 -8.77 -15.71
N ARG A 61 -19.00 -7.76 -16.41
CA ARG A 61 -19.47 -6.38 -16.29
C ARG A 61 -20.94 -6.23 -16.70
N ALA A 62 -21.39 -6.88 -17.77
CA ALA A 62 -22.79 -6.88 -18.17
C ALA A 62 -23.71 -7.42 -17.06
N ARG A 63 -23.35 -8.57 -16.44
CA ARG A 63 -24.09 -9.12 -15.29
C ARG A 63 -24.23 -8.14 -14.13
N PHE A 64 -23.16 -7.39 -13.80
CA PHE A 64 -23.21 -6.38 -12.76
C PHE A 64 -24.02 -5.14 -13.17
N GLU A 65 -24.00 -4.76 -14.45
CA GLU A 65 -24.75 -3.61 -14.96
C GLU A 65 -26.27 -3.86 -15.01
N GLU A 66 -26.71 -5.10 -15.24
CA GLU A 66 -28.13 -5.51 -15.19
C GLU A 66 -28.79 -5.13 -13.85
N HIS A 67 -28.09 -5.34 -12.73
CA HIS A 67 -28.58 -5.10 -11.38
C HIS A 67 -28.13 -3.75 -10.79
N LYS A 68 -27.55 -2.85 -11.59
CA LYS A 68 -27.01 -1.56 -11.12
C LYS A 68 -28.07 -0.60 -10.60
N ASN A 69 -29.28 -0.62 -11.17
CA ASN A 69 -30.35 0.34 -10.91
C ASN A 69 -31.40 -0.17 -9.91
N GLU A 70 -31.07 -1.20 -9.11
CA GLU A 70 -31.98 -1.74 -8.11
C GLU A 70 -32.13 -0.79 -6.92
N LYS A 71 -33.37 -0.44 -6.60
CA LYS A 71 -33.71 0.47 -5.49
C LYS A 71 -33.99 -0.26 -4.17
N ASP A 72 -34.29 -1.55 -4.24
CA ASP A 72 -34.63 -2.35 -3.06
C ASP A 72 -33.38 -2.93 -2.42
N MET A 73 -33.02 -2.39 -1.25
CA MET A 73 -31.82 -2.79 -0.52
C MET A 73 -31.84 -4.25 -0.06
N ARG A 74 -33.02 -4.84 0.20
CA ARG A 74 -33.10 -6.24 0.63
C ARG A 74 -32.73 -7.19 -0.50
N LYS A 75 -33.21 -6.89 -1.72
CA LYS A 75 -32.87 -7.63 -2.92
C LYS A 75 -31.38 -7.51 -3.25
N ALA A 76 -30.82 -6.30 -3.16
CA ALA A 76 -29.39 -6.09 -3.40
C ALA A 76 -28.50 -6.89 -2.43
N ILE A 77 -28.86 -6.98 -1.15
CA ILE A 77 -28.13 -7.80 -0.16
C ILE A 77 -28.25 -9.28 -0.50
N GLN A 78 -29.45 -9.75 -0.87
CA GLN A 78 -29.67 -11.13 -1.26
C GLN A 78 -28.86 -11.51 -2.51
N LEU A 79 -28.87 -10.67 -3.54
CA LEU A 79 -28.07 -10.87 -4.74
C LEU A 79 -26.57 -10.89 -4.45
N LEU A 80 -26.08 -9.99 -3.59
CA LEU A 80 -24.68 -10.00 -3.22
C LEU A 80 -24.30 -11.28 -2.49
N ARG A 81 -25.15 -11.75 -1.56
CA ARG A 81 -24.95 -13.01 -0.85
C ARG A 81 -24.92 -14.20 -1.81
N GLU A 82 -25.88 -14.30 -2.71
CA GLU A 82 -25.93 -15.36 -3.73
C GLU A 82 -24.68 -15.30 -4.64
N ALA A 83 -24.21 -14.10 -5.00
CA ALA A 83 -23.00 -13.91 -5.78
C ALA A 83 -21.72 -14.29 -5.01
N GLU A 84 -21.64 -13.98 -3.71
CA GLU A 84 -20.54 -14.39 -2.83
C GLU A 84 -20.49 -15.93 -2.68
N GLU A 85 -21.65 -16.58 -2.58
CA GLU A 85 -21.77 -18.04 -2.56
C GLU A 85 -21.32 -18.66 -3.91
N GLU A 86 -21.74 -18.09 -5.05
CA GLU A 86 -21.27 -18.50 -6.39
C GLU A 86 -19.74 -18.33 -6.53
N PHE A 87 -19.22 -17.19 -6.09
CA PHE A 87 -17.80 -16.87 -6.14
C PHE A 87 -16.98 -17.82 -5.26
N TRP A 88 -17.44 -18.09 -4.03
CA TRP A 88 -16.76 -19.00 -3.11
C TRP A 88 -16.60 -20.40 -3.69
N PHE A 89 -17.63 -20.89 -4.39
CA PHE A 89 -17.58 -22.20 -5.07
C PHE A 89 -16.66 -22.21 -6.30
N ARG A 90 -16.56 -21.09 -7.02
CA ARG A 90 -15.82 -20.98 -8.29
C ARG A 90 -14.44 -20.32 -8.19
N GLN A 91 -13.99 -19.97 -6.99
CA GLN A 91 -12.72 -19.30 -6.80
C GLN A 91 -11.55 -20.19 -7.22
N HIS A 92 -10.57 -19.59 -7.91
CA HIS A 92 -9.33 -20.29 -8.23
C HIS A 92 -8.58 -20.69 -6.94
N PRO A 93 -8.10 -21.95 -6.79
CA PRO A 93 -7.43 -22.41 -5.57
C PRO A 93 -6.17 -21.62 -5.21
N GLN A 94 -5.44 -21.13 -6.22
CA GLN A 94 -4.22 -20.34 -6.07
C GLN A 94 -4.31 -19.07 -6.91
N PRO A 95 -5.00 -18.00 -6.44
CA PRO A 95 -5.16 -16.79 -7.23
C PRO A 95 -3.82 -16.12 -7.53
N TYR A 96 -3.77 -15.37 -8.62
CA TYR A 96 -2.62 -14.54 -8.94
C TYR A 96 -2.52 -13.37 -7.94
N ILE A 97 -1.41 -13.33 -7.20
CA ILE A 97 -1.11 -12.28 -6.23
C ILE A 97 0.14 -11.55 -6.71
N PHE A 98 0.08 -10.21 -6.76
CA PHE A 98 1.24 -9.42 -7.14
C PHE A 98 2.41 -9.66 -6.16
N PRO A 99 3.67 -9.66 -6.64
CA PRO A 99 4.82 -10.02 -5.81
C PRO A 99 4.94 -9.21 -4.51
N ASP A 100 4.69 -7.90 -4.58
CA ASP A 100 4.81 -6.98 -3.44
C ASP A 100 3.53 -6.87 -2.59
N SER A 101 2.42 -7.45 -3.05
CA SER A 101 1.16 -7.48 -2.29
C SER A 101 1.22 -8.52 -1.16
N PRO A 102 0.40 -8.39 -0.10
CA PRO A 102 0.29 -9.40 0.93
C PRO A 102 -0.02 -10.78 0.34
N GLY A 103 0.76 -11.81 0.71
CA GLY A 103 0.66 -13.16 0.13
C GLY A 103 1.44 -13.37 -1.17
N GLY A 104 2.06 -12.32 -1.72
CA GLY A 104 2.96 -12.38 -2.87
C GLY A 104 4.34 -12.94 -2.51
N THR A 105 5.10 -13.31 -3.55
CA THR A 105 6.41 -13.97 -3.40
C THR A 105 7.56 -13.06 -2.96
N SER A 106 7.42 -11.73 -3.10
CA SER A 106 8.38 -10.72 -2.60
C SER A 106 7.81 -9.86 -1.48
N TYR A 107 6.66 -10.25 -0.90
CA TYR A 107 6.05 -9.50 0.18
C TYR A 107 7.00 -9.36 1.37
N LYS A 108 7.21 -8.12 1.82
CA LYS A 108 8.14 -7.77 2.91
C LYS A 108 9.58 -8.27 2.72
N ARG A 109 9.98 -8.64 1.49
CA ARG A 109 11.36 -9.08 1.19
C ARG A 109 12.41 -8.07 1.64
N TYR A 110 12.12 -6.77 1.48
CA TYR A 110 13.04 -5.68 1.80
C TYR A 110 12.84 -5.09 3.20
N GLU A 111 11.95 -5.63 4.02
CA GLU A 111 11.64 -5.09 5.34
C GLU A 111 12.85 -5.10 6.27
N CYS A 112 13.72 -6.11 6.15
CA CYS A 112 14.97 -6.20 6.93
C CYS A 112 15.96 -5.05 6.67
N TYR A 113 15.87 -4.37 5.53
CA TYR A 113 16.72 -3.23 5.19
C TYR A 113 16.09 -1.89 5.58
N LYS A 114 14.84 -1.89 6.06
CA LYS A 114 14.14 -0.68 6.49
C LYS A 114 14.51 -0.34 7.93
N LEU A 115 15.69 0.23 8.11
CA LEU A 115 16.11 0.75 9.40
C LEU A 115 15.32 2.02 9.72
N PRO A 116 14.77 2.16 10.94
CA PRO A 116 14.08 3.37 11.33
C PRO A 116 15.10 4.50 11.52
N GLU A 117 14.67 5.73 11.18
CA GLU A 117 15.54 6.91 11.14
C GLU A 117 16.27 7.16 12.46
N TRP A 118 15.62 6.90 13.61
CA TRP A 118 16.18 7.14 14.93
C TRP A 118 17.43 6.30 15.23
N CYS A 119 17.65 5.16 14.57
CA CYS A 119 18.86 4.36 14.74
C CYS A 119 20.14 5.14 14.42
N LEU A 120 20.09 6.10 13.49
CA LEU A 120 21.22 6.95 13.10
C LEU A 120 21.66 7.92 14.22
N ASP A 121 20.80 8.16 15.23
CA ASP A 121 21.20 8.99 16.38
C ASP A 121 22.22 8.27 17.27
N HIS A 122 22.26 6.93 17.25
CA HIS A 122 23.16 6.11 18.05
C HIS A 122 24.56 5.89 17.44
N TRP A 123 24.81 6.41 16.23
CA TRP A 123 26.11 6.29 15.56
C TRP A 123 27.22 7.01 16.34
N HIS A 124 28.44 6.48 16.27
CA HIS A 124 29.60 7.10 16.91
C HIS A 124 29.94 8.43 16.21
N PRO A 125 30.39 9.48 16.92
CA PRO A 125 30.71 10.77 16.30
C PRO A 125 31.69 10.69 15.11
N SER A 126 32.62 9.73 15.12
CA SER A 126 33.53 9.52 13.99
C SER A 126 32.81 9.06 12.72
N GLU A 127 31.77 8.24 12.85
CA GLU A 127 30.96 7.76 11.72
C GLU A 127 30.05 8.89 11.21
N LYS A 128 29.52 9.72 12.12
CA LYS A 128 28.72 10.89 11.76
C LYS A 128 29.56 11.94 11.03
N ALA A 129 30.82 12.12 11.41
CA ALA A 129 31.75 13.04 10.78
C ALA A 129 32.03 12.71 9.31
N MET A 130 31.78 11.45 8.87
CA MET A 130 31.86 11.06 7.47
C MET A 130 30.78 11.72 6.59
N TYR A 131 29.65 12.15 7.18
CA TYR A 131 28.50 12.72 6.46
C TYR A 131 28.03 14.06 7.05
N PRO A 132 28.89 15.09 7.05
CA PRO A 132 28.62 16.35 7.75
C PRO A 132 27.36 17.06 7.24
N ASP A 133 27.18 17.13 5.91
CA ASP A 133 26.05 17.82 5.29
C ASP A 133 24.71 17.15 5.58
N TYR A 134 24.69 15.82 5.64
CA TYR A 134 23.47 15.07 5.93
C TYR A 134 23.02 15.27 7.37
N PHE A 135 23.95 15.14 8.34
CA PHE A 135 23.63 15.34 9.75
C PHE A 135 23.29 16.81 10.06
N ALA A 136 23.93 17.79 9.39
CA ALA A 136 23.55 19.19 9.52
C ALA A 136 22.10 19.45 9.08
N LYS A 137 21.69 18.90 7.92
CA LYS A 137 20.29 18.99 7.45
C LYS A 137 19.34 18.27 8.40
N ARG A 138 19.69 17.07 8.87
CA ARG A 138 18.87 16.28 9.80
C ARG A 138 18.58 17.03 11.09
N GLU A 139 19.54 17.76 11.64
CA GLU A 139 19.31 18.57 12.85
C GLU A 139 18.28 19.69 12.63
N GLN A 140 18.20 20.26 11.41
CA GLN A 140 17.12 21.20 11.05
C GLN A 140 15.74 20.52 11.13
N TRP A 141 15.62 19.29 10.62
CA TRP A 141 14.38 18.50 10.71
C TRP A 141 14.01 18.15 12.16
N LYS A 142 15.00 17.76 12.98
CA LYS A 142 14.78 17.46 14.41
C LYS A 142 14.41 18.70 15.21
N LYS A 143 14.93 19.87 14.85
CA LYS A 143 14.52 21.16 15.42
C LYS A 143 13.06 21.45 15.07
N LEU A 144 12.71 21.34 13.78
CA LEU A 144 11.33 21.52 13.31
C LEU A 144 10.35 20.59 14.04
N ARG A 145 10.70 19.31 14.21
CA ARG A 145 9.86 18.33 14.92
C ARG A 145 9.64 18.68 16.40
N ARG A 146 10.67 19.18 17.08
CA ARG A 146 10.54 19.62 18.49
C ARG A 146 9.64 20.84 18.63
N GLU A 147 9.76 21.80 17.71
CA GLU A 147 8.94 23.01 17.68
C GLU A 147 7.48 22.70 17.32
N SER A 148 7.25 21.77 16.39
CA SER A 148 5.91 21.40 15.95
C SER A 148 5.15 20.58 16.99
N TRP A 149 5.83 19.72 17.76
CA TRP A 149 5.19 18.77 18.68
C TRP A 149 4.22 19.42 19.68
N ALA A 150 4.63 20.51 20.33
CA ALA A 150 3.78 21.19 21.31
C ALA A 150 2.50 21.78 20.68
N ARG A 151 2.59 22.26 19.43
CA ARG A 151 1.44 22.79 18.70
C ARG A 151 0.49 21.68 18.24
N GLU A 152 1.05 20.60 17.71
CA GLU A 152 0.30 19.40 17.28
C GLU A 152 -0.52 18.83 18.44
N VAL A 153 0.10 18.64 19.62
CA VAL A 153 -0.59 18.09 20.80
C VAL A 153 -1.69 19.01 21.30
N LYS A 154 -1.45 20.32 21.33
CA LYS A 154 -2.46 21.29 21.73
C LYS A 154 -3.66 21.26 20.79
N GLN A 155 -3.42 21.22 19.48
CA GLN A 155 -4.50 21.14 18.50
C GLN A 155 -5.29 19.83 18.63
N LEU A 156 -4.61 18.69 18.83
CA LEU A 156 -5.30 17.42 19.07
C LEU A 156 -6.17 17.46 20.33
N GLN A 157 -5.70 18.08 21.42
CA GLN A 157 -6.48 18.22 22.65
C GLN A 157 -7.71 19.12 22.47
N GLU A 158 -7.60 20.18 21.67
CA GLU A 158 -8.71 21.09 21.36
C GLU A 158 -9.78 20.43 20.48
N GLU A 159 -9.37 19.59 19.53
CA GLU A 159 -10.27 18.96 18.57
C GLU A 159 -10.84 17.62 19.04
N THR A 160 -10.16 16.94 19.97
CA THR A 160 -10.60 15.64 20.46
C THR A 160 -11.79 15.81 21.41
N PRO A 161 -12.94 15.14 21.16
CA PRO A 161 -14.07 15.16 22.07
C PRO A 161 -13.70 14.62 23.47
N PRO A 162 -14.44 14.98 24.54
CA PRO A 162 -14.15 14.52 25.91
C PRO A 162 -14.17 12.99 26.09
N GLY A 163 -14.88 12.27 25.22
CA GLY A 163 -14.96 10.81 25.19
C GLY A 163 -13.84 10.12 24.41
N GLY A 164 -12.84 10.86 23.93
CA GLY A 164 -11.78 10.37 23.04
C GLY A 164 -12.14 10.49 21.55
N PRO A 165 -11.19 10.17 20.65
CA PRO A 165 -11.41 10.23 19.21
C PRO A 165 -12.36 9.12 18.75
N LEU A 166 -13.35 9.47 17.94
CA LEU A 166 -14.31 8.52 17.36
C LEU A 166 -13.72 7.84 16.10
N PRO A 167 -13.26 8.57 15.08
CA PRO A 167 -12.45 7.99 13.99
C PRO A 167 -10.95 8.07 14.29
N GLU A 168 -10.16 7.18 13.67
CA GLU A 168 -8.69 7.25 13.63
C GLU A 168 -8.17 8.40 12.72
N ALA A 169 -9.07 9.07 12.00
CA ALA A 169 -8.73 10.14 11.09
C ALA A 169 -8.15 11.34 11.85
N LEU A 170 -6.93 11.72 11.50
CA LEU A 170 -6.30 12.93 12.01
C LEU A 170 -6.83 14.16 11.26
N PRO A 171 -7.04 15.28 11.95
CA PRO A 171 -7.44 16.51 11.31
C PRO A 171 -6.34 17.06 10.40
N PRO A 172 -6.66 17.92 9.42
CA PRO A 172 -5.64 18.66 8.69
C PRO A 172 -5.02 19.78 9.55
N ALA A 173 -3.89 20.32 9.11
CA ALA A 173 -3.34 21.53 9.72
C ALA A 173 -4.27 22.74 9.47
N GLN A 174 -4.61 23.49 10.52
CA GLN A 174 -5.60 24.58 10.44
C GLN A 174 -4.99 25.96 10.12
N LYS A 175 -3.74 26.21 10.53
CA LYS A 175 -3.08 27.53 10.41
C LYS A 175 -1.92 27.48 9.44
N GLU A 176 -1.69 28.60 8.75
CA GLU A 176 -0.56 28.77 7.85
C GLU A 176 0.76 28.70 8.63
N GLY A 177 1.60 27.72 8.29
CA GLY A 177 2.88 27.46 8.98
C GLY A 177 2.85 26.35 10.04
N ASP A 178 1.68 25.81 10.38
CA ASP A 178 1.59 24.62 11.22
C ASP A 178 1.67 23.33 10.38
N LEU A 179 2.29 22.29 10.95
CA LEU A 179 2.45 20.98 10.31
C LEU A 179 1.28 20.06 10.66
N PRO A 180 0.91 19.09 9.80
CA PRO A 180 -0.11 18.09 10.12
C PRO A 180 0.23 17.31 11.40
N GLN A 181 -0.75 16.90 12.19
CA GLN A 181 -0.46 16.23 13.46
C GLN A 181 0.11 14.84 13.21
N LEU A 182 1.07 14.42 14.05
CA LEU A 182 1.73 13.12 13.96
C LEU A 182 2.43 12.83 12.61
N TRP A 183 2.76 13.88 11.85
CA TRP A 183 3.35 13.77 10.51
C TRP A 183 4.68 13.00 10.44
N TRP A 184 5.45 13.02 11.53
CA TRP A 184 6.85 12.56 11.54
C TRP A 184 7.04 11.13 11.07
N HIS A 185 6.25 10.17 11.58
CA HIS A 185 6.40 8.76 11.19
C HIS A 185 5.99 8.49 9.74
N ILE A 186 5.07 9.29 9.20
CA ILE A 186 4.62 9.16 7.81
C ILE A 186 5.68 9.71 6.86
N VAL A 187 6.27 10.86 7.19
CA VAL A 187 7.26 11.55 6.35
C VAL A 187 8.64 10.91 6.45
N THR A 188 9.05 10.50 7.65
CA THR A 188 10.36 9.85 7.89
C THR A 188 10.31 8.34 7.76
N ARG A 189 9.23 7.80 7.17
CA ARG A 189 9.12 6.36 6.91
C ARG A 189 10.30 5.87 6.07
N PRO A 190 10.88 4.70 6.39
CA PRO A 190 11.88 4.09 5.53
C PRO A 190 11.35 3.93 4.11
N ARG A 191 12.23 4.03 3.12
CA ARG A 191 11.87 3.83 1.72
C ARG A 191 11.44 2.38 1.49
N ASP A 192 10.52 2.16 0.56
CA ASP A 192 10.02 0.80 0.26
C ASP A 192 11.10 -0.11 -0.31
N ARG A 193 12.02 0.45 -1.11
CA ARG A 193 13.14 -0.26 -1.74
C ARG A 193 14.46 0.47 -1.50
N PRO A 194 15.08 0.34 -0.30
CA PRO A 194 16.34 1.03 0.02
C PRO A 194 17.48 0.64 -0.93
N VAL A 195 17.59 -0.66 -1.26
CA VAL A 195 18.69 -1.24 -2.03
C VAL A 195 18.63 -0.90 -3.52
N GLU A 196 17.43 -0.81 -4.11
CA GLU A 196 17.31 -0.55 -5.56
C GLU A 196 17.76 0.86 -5.94
N ARG A 197 17.49 1.85 -5.08
CA ARG A 197 17.91 3.23 -5.35
C ARG A 197 19.43 3.41 -5.33
N GLU A 198 20.13 2.68 -4.47
CA GLU A 198 21.59 2.70 -4.47
C GLU A 198 22.14 2.14 -5.78
N ARG A 199 21.56 1.05 -6.27
CA ARG A 199 21.90 0.49 -7.59
C ARG A 199 21.58 1.46 -8.73
N GLU A 200 20.46 2.16 -8.68
CA GLU A 200 20.13 3.20 -9.67
C GLU A 200 21.14 4.34 -9.66
N ARG A 201 21.51 4.85 -8.48
CA ARG A 201 22.54 5.90 -8.35
C ARG A 201 23.89 5.45 -8.85
N GLU A 202 24.25 4.19 -8.62
CA GLU A 202 25.48 3.60 -9.14
C GLU A 202 25.47 3.56 -10.67
N ARG A 203 24.35 3.12 -11.28
CA ARG A 203 24.14 3.18 -12.74
C ARG A 203 24.20 4.61 -13.28
N GLU A 204 23.64 5.58 -12.56
CA GLU A 204 23.71 7.01 -12.94
C GLU A 204 25.16 7.52 -12.92
N ARG A 205 25.93 7.21 -11.87
CA ARG A 205 27.35 7.55 -11.77
C ARG A 205 28.17 6.90 -12.86
N GLU A 206 27.86 5.64 -13.21
CA GLU A 206 28.54 4.92 -14.29
C GLU A 206 28.28 5.59 -15.65
N ARG A 207 27.03 5.96 -15.93
CA ARG A 207 26.66 6.74 -17.13
C ARG A 207 27.35 8.10 -17.16
N GLU A 208 27.51 8.76 -16.02
CA GLU A 208 28.20 10.04 -15.94
C GLU A 208 29.71 9.92 -16.23
N ARG A 209 30.36 8.90 -15.65
CA ARG A 209 31.76 8.56 -15.96
C ARG A 209 31.95 8.20 -17.43
N GLU A 210 30.98 7.51 -18.04
CA GLU A 210 30.99 7.20 -19.47
C GLU A 210 30.92 8.47 -20.31
N ARG A 211 29.99 9.39 -20.00
CA ARG A 211 29.93 10.71 -20.65
C ARG A 211 31.21 11.52 -20.49
N GLU A 212 31.87 11.42 -19.33
CA GLU A 212 33.13 12.10 -19.08
C GLU A 212 34.25 11.51 -19.92
N ARG A 213 34.38 10.18 -19.99
CA ARG A 213 35.32 9.51 -20.90
C ARG A 213 35.07 9.89 -22.36
N ASP A 214 33.80 9.94 -22.79
CA ASP A 214 33.45 10.33 -24.15
C ASP A 214 33.81 11.79 -24.44
N ARG A 215 33.62 12.70 -23.47
CA ARG A 215 34.08 14.09 -23.56
C ARG A 215 35.59 14.16 -23.68
N ASP A 216 36.33 13.42 -22.86
CA ASP A 216 37.80 13.41 -22.88
C ASP A 216 38.36 12.83 -24.19
N LEU A 217 37.75 11.76 -24.70
CA LEU A 217 38.06 11.20 -26.02
C LEU A 217 37.79 12.20 -27.15
N THR A 218 36.67 12.92 -27.07
CA THR A 218 36.32 13.97 -28.04
C THR A 218 37.33 15.12 -28.00
N ILE A 219 37.75 15.54 -26.81
CA ILE A 219 38.76 16.59 -26.62
C ILE A 219 40.12 16.13 -27.17
N HIS A 220 40.51 14.87 -26.95
CA HIS A 220 41.76 14.32 -27.47
C HIS A 220 41.73 14.15 -28.99
N ALA A 221 40.59 13.81 -29.59
CA ALA A 221 40.46 13.69 -31.05
C ALA A 221 40.49 15.05 -31.78
N CYS A 222 40.17 16.14 -31.08
CA CYS A 222 40.22 17.51 -31.60
C CYS A 222 41.60 18.19 -31.45
N LYS A 223 42.58 17.56 -30.78
CA LYS A 223 43.97 18.02 -30.68
C LYS A 223 44.85 17.31 -31.70
#